data_AF-A0A9D6TCB1-F1
#
_entry.id   AF-A0A9D6TCB1-F1
#
_cell.length_a   1.000
_cell.length_b   1.000
_cell.length_c   1.000
_cell.angle_alpha   90.00
_cell.angle_beta   90.00
_cell.angle_gamma   90.00
#
_symmetry.space_group_name_H-M   'P 1'
#
loop_
_entity.id
_entity.type
_entity.pdbx_description
1 polymer ?
#
loop_
_entity_poly.entity_id
_entity_poly.type
_entity_poly.pdbx_seq_one_letter_code
_entity_poly.pdbx_strand_id
1 'polypeptide(L)' 'MPRDLHALPRLSDRWSHLYLEHGRLQKTKEGLGFVDPQGGTTAVPLDQFAVVLLRAWG' A
#
# COMPACT_ATOMS: atom_id res chain seq x y z
N MET A 1 -19.35 -19.45 -8.03
CA MET A 1 -18.19 -19.19 -8.90
C MET A 1 -16.99 -18.91 -8.00
N PRO A 2 -15.81 -19.53 -8.21
CA PRO A 2 -14.65 -19.20 -7.41
C PRO A 2 -14.27 -17.74 -7.71
N ARG A 3 -14.26 -16.88 -6.69
CA ARG A 3 -13.81 -15.50 -6.82
C ARG A 3 -12.30 -15.56 -6.99
N ASP A 4 -11.82 -15.30 -8.20
CA ASP A 4 -10.39 -15.12 -8.44
C ASP A 4 -9.91 -13.95 -7.57
N LEU A 5 -9.10 -14.25 -6.55
CA LEU A 5 -8.54 -13.25 -5.63
C LEU A 5 -7.45 -12.41 -6.31
N HIS A 6 -7.08 -12.72 -7.55
CA HIS A 6 -6.18 -11.92 -8.39
C HIS A 6 -6.92 -10.88 -9.23
N ALA A 7 -8.25 -10.87 -9.23
CA ALA A 7 -9.01 -9.82 -9.90
C ALA A 7 -8.86 -8.50 -9.12
N LEU A 8 -7.91 -7.67 -9.55
CA LEU A 8 -7.72 -6.34 -9.01
C LEU A 8 -8.94 -5.45 -9.37
N PRO A 9 -9.39 -4.56 -8.46
CA PRO A 9 -10.38 -3.54 -8.80
C PRO A 9 -9.92 -2.73 -10.01
N ARG A 10 -10.88 -2.32 -10.86
CA ARG A 10 -10.57 -1.40 -11.97
C ARG A 10 -9.94 -0.14 -11.40
N LEU A 11 -9.04 0.49 -12.15
CA LEU A 11 -8.37 1.71 -11.69
C LEU A 11 -9.37 2.82 -11.30
N SER A 12 -10.50 2.90 -12.02
CA SER A 12 -11.60 3.83 -11.74
C SER A 12 -12.33 3.59 -10.42
N ASP A 13 -12.22 2.38 -9.86
CA ASP A 13 -12.90 1.98 -8.62
C ASP A 13 -12.01 2.26 -7.38
N ARG A 14 -10.77 2.73 -7.58
CA ARG A 14 -9.77 2.97 -6.52
C ARG A 14 -9.79 4.42 -6.03
N TRP A 15 -9.30 4.61 -4.82
CA TRP A 15 -8.95 5.94 -4.31
C TRP A 15 -7.73 6.50 -5.04
N SER A 16 -7.68 7.83 -5.18
CA SER A 16 -6.73 8.49 -6.06
C SER A 16 -5.27 8.25 -5.67
N HIS A 17 -4.92 8.48 -4.40
CA HIS A 17 -3.54 8.28 -3.93
C HIS A 17 -3.46 8.05 -2.43
N LEU A 18 -2.40 7.36 -2.01
CA LEU A 18 -1.95 7.24 -0.63
C LEU A 18 -0.60 7.94 -0.49
N TYR A 19 -0.51 8.96 0.36
CA TYR A 19 0.75 9.63 0.66
C TYR A 19 1.31 9.12 1.98
N LEU A 20 2.59 8.71 1.97
CA LEU A 20 3.29 8.19 3.15
C LEU A 20 4.60 8.97 3.36
N GLU A 21 4.84 9.34 4.62
CA GLU A 21 6.02 10.08 5.02
C GLU A 21 6.53 9.63 6.39
N HIS A 22 7.80 9.94 6.68
CA HIS A 22 8.45 9.60 7.95
C HIS A 22 8.41 8.11 8.28
N GLY A 23 8.67 7.25 7.29
CA GLY A 23 8.79 5.81 7.50
C GLY A 23 9.41 5.12 6.30
N ARG A 24 9.38 3.80 6.30
CA ARG A 24 9.91 2.97 5.21
C ARG A 24 8.91 1.93 4.75
N LEU A 25 8.91 1.67 3.44
CA LEU A 25 8.19 0.52 2.90
C LEU A 25 9.01 -0.75 3.08
N GLN A 26 8.34 -1.84 3.43
CA GLN A 26 8.94 -3.16 3.58
C GLN A 26 8.02 -4.22 2.98
N LYS A 27 8.58 -5.14 2.21
CA LYS A 27 7.85 -6.32 1.75
C LYS A 27 7.63 -7.27 2.92
N THR A 28 6.39 -7.69 3.13
CA THR A 28 6.01 -8.70 4.13
C THR A 28 5.62 -10.01 3.44
N LYS A 29 5.23 -11.04 4.20
CA LYS A 29 4.70 -12.28 3.62
C LYS A 29 3.35 -12.04 2.94
N GLU A 30 2.57 -11.11 3.46
CA GLU A 30 1.19 -10.81 3.06
C GLU A 30 1.10 -9.69 2.01
N GLY A 31 2.18 -8.93 1.78
CA GLY A 31 2.20 -7.85 0.79
C GLY A 31 3.22 -6.76 1.10
N LEU A 32 2.72 -5.53 1.24
CA LEU A 32 3.54 -4.34 1.52
C LEU A 32 3.15 -3.75 2.87
N GLY A 33 4.14 -3.57 3.74
CA GLY A 33 4.01 -2.89 5.02
C GLY A 33 4.70 -1.54 5.01
N PHE A 34 4.14 -0.58 5.75
CA PHE A 34 4.76 0.69 6.07
C PHE A 34 5.22 0.65 7.53
N VAL A 35 6.52 0.81 7.75
CA VAL A 35 7.15 0.81 9.07
C VAL A 35 7.41 2.24 9.51
N ASP A 36 6.82 2.63 10.63
CA ASP A 36 7.00 3.96 11.24
C ASP A 36 8.32 4.05 12.03
N PRO A 37 8.71 5.24 12.53
CA PRO A 37 9.97 5.42 13.27
C PRO A 37 10.00 4.71 14.63
N GLN A 38 8.84 4.37 15.19
CA GLN A 38 8.70 3.62 16.44
C GLN A 38 8.79 2.09 16.19
N GLY A 39 8.88 1.67 14.92
CA GLY A 39 8.91 0.26 14.51
C GLY A 39 7.53 -0.36 14.33
N GLY A 40 6.45 0.41 14.47
CA GLY A 40 5.09 -0.03 14.18
C GLY A 40 4.92 -0.32 12.69
N THR A 41 4.23 -1.40 12.34
CA THR A 41 4.00 -1.81 10.96
C THR A 41 2.52 -1.73 10.62
N THR A 42 2.18 -0.98 9.56
CA THR A 42 0.82 -0.87 9.02
C THR A 42 0.76 -1.49 7.63
N ALA A 43 -0.28 -2.29 7.33
CA ALA A 43 -0.46 -2.85 6.00
C ALA A 43 -0.86 -1.77 4.99
N VAL A 44 -0.25 -1.80 3.79
CA VAL A 44 -0.58 -0.89 2.69
C VAL A 44 -1.59 -1.56 1.76
N PRO A 45 -2.83 -1.04 1.61
CA PRO A 45 -3.84 -1.64 0.75
C PRO A 45 -3.61 -1.25 -0.73
N LEU A 46 -2.66 -1.94 -1.36
CA LEU A 46 -2.21 -1.67 -2.74
C LEU A 46 -3.30 -1.80 -3.80
N ASP A 47 -4.35 -2.55 -3.52
CA ASP A 47 -5.51 -2.75 -4.40
C ASP A 47 -6.53 -1.61 -4.30
N GLN A 48 -6.50 -0.82 -3.24
CA GLN A 48 -7.46 0.27 -2.99
C GLN A 48 -7.00 1.62 -3.51
N PHE A 49 -5.70 1.81 -3.79
CA PHE A 49 -5.15 3.07 -4.26
C PHE A 49 -4.61 2.96 -5.69
N ALA A 50 -4.79 4.02 -6.48
CA ALA A 50 -4.22 4.13 -7.82
C ALA A 50 -2.72 4.47 -7.79
N VAL A 51 -2.29 5.29 -6.83
CA VAL A 51 -0.89 5.73 -6.69
C VAL A 51 -0.46 5.73 -5.22
N VAL A 52 0.76 5.30 -4.93
CA VAL A 52 1.40 5.53 -3.63
C VAL A 52 2.51 6.57 -3.82
N LEU A 53 2.40 7.68 -3.09
CA LEU A 53 3.38 8.76 -3.07
C LEU A 53 4.22 8.64 -1.81
N LEU A 54 5.54 8.65 -1.99
CA LEU A 54 6.50 8.50 -0.90
C LEU A 54 7.33 9.76 -0.78
N ARG A 55 7.42 10.29 0.43
CA ARG A 55 8.46 11.27 0.73
C ARG A 55 9.80 10.55 0.84
N ALA A 56 10.66 10.72 -0.16
CA ALA A 56 12.05 10.28 -0.08
C ALA A 56 12.76 11.06 1.04
N TRP A 57 13.53 10.35 1.87
CA TRP A 57 14.45 11.00 2.81
C TRP A 57 15.60 11.60 2.01
N GLY A 58 15.90 12.88 2.27
CA GLY A 58 17.09 13.57 1.76
C GLY A 58 18.25 13.45 2.73
#